data_AF-A0A4R2PA46-F1
#
_entry.id   AF-A0A4R2PA46-F1
#
_cell.length_a   1.000
_cell.length_b   1.000
_cell.length_c   1.000
_cell.angle_alpha   90.00
_cell.angle_beta   90.00
_cell.angle_gamma   90.00
#
_symmetry.space_group_name_H-M   'P 1'
#
loop_
_entity.id
_entity.type
_entity.pdbx_description
1 polymer ?
#
loop_
_entity_poly.entity_id
_entity_poly.type
_entity_poly.pdbx_seq_one_letter_code
_entity_poly.pdbx_strand_id
1 'polypeptide(L)'
;MRAVGTTPEVADSSMARQAQNEKPARSEKRRRNKVAHLRLSDAEHERLVTAADNAGMSLGAYLRACALGDAGPRAARKPPVAKRELIRLLGQIGKTGSNLNQLARAVNSGDDPNGLADDIKAAVVDYADMRAAVRKVLGLGP
;
A
#
# COMPACT_ATOMS: atom_id res chain seq x y z
N MET A 1 38.13 30.76 63.45
CA MET A 1 37.18 29.68 63.14
C MET A 1 35.98 30.28 62.41
N ARG A 2 35.75 29.87 61.15
CA ARG A 2 34.59 30.27 60.32
C ARG A 2 33.48 29.23 60.49
N ALA A 3 32.24 29.65 60.73
CA ALA A 3 31.02 28.86 60.59
C ALA A 3 30.02 29.76 59.81
N VAL A 4 29.97 29.64 58.49
CA VAL A 4 29.08 28.76 57.70
C VAL A 4 27.60 29.12 57.93
N GLY A 5 27.04 29.77 56.92
CA GLY A 5 25.67 30.26 56.90
C GLY A 5 24.62 29.16 56.76
N THR A 6 23.45 29.43 57.31
CA THR A 6 22.24 28.64 57.17
C THR A 6 21.46 29.16 55.97
N THR A 7 21.50 28.43 54.85
CA THR A 7 20.52 28.57 53.76
C THR A 7 19.28 27.75 54.10
N PRO A 8 18.06 28.22 53.74
CA PRO A 8 16.86 27.44 53.94
C PRO A 8 16.77 26.30 52.92
N GLU A 9 16.22 25.21 53.43
CA GLU A 9 15.88 23.94 52.83
C GLU A 9 14.98 24.12 51.59
N VAL A 10 15.50 23.75 50.42
CA VAL A 10 14.72 23.63 49.18
C VAL A 10 13.87 22.36 49.27
N ALA A 11 12.67 22.51 49.81
CA ALA A 11 11.63 21.50 49.78
C ALA A 11 11.17 21.25 48.32
N ASP A 12 11.35 20.00 47.92
CA ASP A 12 10.43 19.22 47.10
C ASP A 12 10.05 19.75 45.70
N SER A 13 11.00 19.64 44.78
CA SER A 13 10.74 19.69 43.33
C SER A 13 10.70 18.29 42.70
N SER A 14 10.69 17.24 43.53
CA SER A 14 10.78 15.84 43.09
C SER A 14 9.41 15.19 42.87
N MET A 15 8.38 15.58 43.63
CA MET A 15 7.03 15.02 43.50
C MET A 15 6.23 15.57 42.31
N ALA A 16 6.55 16.77 41.81
CA ALA A 16 5.79 17.41 40.72
C ALA A 16 6.06 16.84 39.32
N ARG A 17 7.12 16.02 39.14
CA ARG A 17 7.50 15.49 37.81
C ARG A 17 6.86 14.15 37.46
N GLN A 18 6.25 13.44 38.42
CA GLN A 18 5.66 12.11 38.17
C GLN A 18 4.22 12.16 37.64
N ALA A 19 3.55 13.31 37.65
CA ALA A 19 2.13 13.42 37.26
C ALA A 19 1.87 13.58 35.74
N GLN A 20 2.90 13.58 34.87
CA GLN A 20 2.73 13.94 33.45
C GLN A 20 2.90 12.81 32.43
N ASN A 21 2.97 11.53 32.85
CA ASN A 21 3.14 10.42 31.89
C ASN A 21 2.03 9.35 31.91
N GLU A 22 0.88 9.65 32.48
CA GLU A 22 -0.29 8.76 32.36
C GLU A 22 -1.08 9.12 31.11
N LYS A 23 -0.67 8.54 29.98
CA LYS A 23 -1.47 8.54 28.76
C LYS A 23 -2.82 7.86 29.07
N PRO A 24 -3.97 8.45 28.70
CA PRO A 24 -5.26 7.85 28.99
C PRO A 24 -5.34 6.47 28.34
N ALA A 25 -5.75 5.47 29.12
CA ALA A 25 -5.95 4.10 28.66
C ALA A 25 -6.96 4.09 27.52
N ARG A 26 -6.44 3.95 26.29
CA ARG A 26 -7.27 3.85 25.09
C ARG A 26 -8.20 2.65 25.26
N SER A 27 -9.51 2.86 25.17
CA SER A 27 -10.52 1.80 25.24
C SER A 27 -10.12 0.63 24.32
N GLU A 28 -9.66 -0.47 24.92
CA GLU A 28 -9.20 -1.65 24.21
C GLU A 28 -10.42 -2.51 23.82
N LYS A 29 -11.23 -2.00 22.88
CA LYS A 29 -12.32 -2.77 22.25
C LYS A 29 -11.80 -3.85 21.29
N ARG A 30 -10.52 -4.22 21.37
CA ARG A 30 -9.94 -5.26 20.53
C ARG A 30 -10.46 -6.61 21.02
N ARG A 31 -11.29 -7.25 20.20
CA ARG A 31 -11.75 -8.64 20.40
C ARG A 31 -10.60 -9.67 20.45
N ARG A 32 -9.37 -9.28 20.07
CA ARG A 32 -8.18 -10.13 20.03
C ARG A 32 -7.12 -9.48 20.92
N ASN A 33 -6.92 -10.04 22.12
CA ASN A 33 -6.03 -9.52 23.16
C ASN A 33 -4.86 -10.48 23.50
N LYS A 34 -4.81 -11.66 22.87
CA LYS A 34 -3.69 -12.61 22.97
C LYS A 34 -2.82 -12.54 21.73
N VAL A 35 -1.50 -12.61 21.93
CA VAL A 35 -0.48 -12.58 20.87
C VAL A 35 0.31 -13.88 20.92
N ALA A 36 0.54 -14.48 19.76
CA ALA A 36 1.48 -15.60 19.61
C ALA A 36 2.83 -15.05 19.13
N HIS A 37 3.89 -15.36 19.85
CA HIS A 37 5.25 -15.01 19.46
C HIS A 37 5.91 -16.21 18.79
N LEU A 38 6.37 -16.03 17.56
CA LEU A 38 7.08 -17.04 16.79
C LEU A 38 8.44 -16.48 16.39
N ARG A 39 9.51 -17.23 16.68
CA ARG A 39 10.83 -16.95 16.13
C ARG A 39 10.93 -17.63 14.76
N LEU A 40 11.41 -16.89 13.78
CA LEU A 40 11.60 -17.34 12.40
C LEU A 40 13.03 -16.98 12.00
N SER A 41 13.67 -17.85 11.24
CA SER A 41 14.83 -17.46 10.41
C SER A 41 14.39 -16.54 9.28
N ASP A 42 15.33 -15.80 8.69
CA ASP A 42 15.05 -14.89 7.58
C ASP A 42 14.39 -15.62 6.40
N ALA A 43 14.92 -16.80 6.04
CA ALA A 43 14.37 -17.63 4.97
C ALA A 43 12.93 -18.12 5.26
N GLU A 44 12.61 -18.44 6.51
CA GLU A 44 11.23 -18.80 6.89
C GLU A 44 10.30 -17.60 6.83
N HIS A 45 10.77 -16.43 7.28
CA HIS A 45 9.99 -15.20 7.24
C HIS A 45 9.66 -14.82 5.80
N GLU A 46 10.65 -14.82 4.89
CA GLU A 46 10.44 -14.53 3.48
C GLU A 46 9.46 -15.49 2.83
N ARG A 47 9.62 -16.81 3.04
CA ARG A 47 8.68 -17.82 2.52
C ARG A 47 7.24 -17.56 2.97
N LEU A 48 7.05 -17.21 4.24
CA LEU A 48 5.72 -16.91 4.78
C LEU A 48 5.14 -15.61 4.25
N VAL A 49 5.97 -14.57 4.05
CA VAL A 49 5.55 -13.31 3.45
C VAL A 49 5.13 -13.52 2.00
N THR A 50 5.93 -14.22 1.20
CA THR A 50 5.59 -14.53 -0.20
C THR A 50 4.31 -15.35 -0.30
N ALA A 51 4.14 -16.37 0.56
CA ALA A 51 2.93 -17.18 0.57
C ALA A 51 1.69 -16.35 0.96
N ALA A 52 1.82 -15.46 1.96
CA ALA A 52 0.75 -14.55 2.36
C ALA A 52 0.38 -13.56 1.24
N ASP A 53 1.37 -13.00 0.55
CA ASP A 53 1.18 -12.09 -0.57
C ASP A 53 0.49 -12.79 -1.75
N ASN A 54 0.90 -14.01 -2.08
CA ASN A 54 0.26 -14.84 -3.11
C ASN A 54 -1.20 -15.18 -2.75
N ALA A 55 -1.50 -15.35 -1.46
CA ALA A 55 -2.86 -15.55 -0.96
C ALA A 55 -3.67 -14.24 -0.87
N GLY A 56 -3.06 -13.08 -1.15
CA GLY A 56 -3.71 -11.76 -1.01
C GLY A 56 -4.04 -11.39 0.44
N MET A 57 -3.37 -12.02 1.40
CA MET A 57 -3.62 -11.87 2.83
C MET A 57 -2.47 -11.14 3.52
N SER A 58 -2.75 -10.46 4.63
CA SER A 58 -1.66 -10.06 5.52
C SER A 58 -0.99 -11.30 6.13
N LEU A 59 0.31 -11.24 6.45
CA LEU A 59 1.02 -12.36 7.09
C LEU A 59 0.28 -12.92 8.32
N GLY A 60 -0.24 -12.05 9.20
CA GLY A 60 -1.00 -12.47 10.37
C GLY A 60 -2.41 -13.01 10.08
N ALA A 61 -2.96 -12.75 8.89
CA ALA A 61 -4.18 -13.39 8.42
C ALA A 61 -3.88 -14.74 7.78
N TYR A 62 -2.82 -14.83 6.97
CA TYR A 62 -2.34 -16.07 6.37
C TYR A 62 -1.97 -17.11 7.43
N LEU A 63 -1.14 -16.73 8.42
CA LEU A 63 -0.77 -17.61 9.53
C LEU A 63 -1.99 -18.10 10.32
N ARG A 64 -3.00 -17.24 10.48
CA ARG A 64 -4.25 -17.62 11.16
C ARG A 64 -5.07 -18.59 10.32
N ALA A 65 -5.17 -18.37 9.01
CA ALA A 65 -5.85 -19.27 8.09
C ALA A 65 -5.20 -20.67 8.12
N CYS A 66 -3.87 -20.73 8.09
CA CYS A 66 -3.13 -21.99 8.18
C CYS A 66 -3.33 -22.69 9.54
N ALA A 67 -3.33 -21.93 10.65
CA ALA A 67 -3.39 -22.52 11.99
C ALA A 67 -4.81 -22.85 12.47
N LEU A 68 -5.83 -22.07 12.06
CA LEU A 68 -7.20 -22.15 12.59
C LEU A 68 -8.26 -22.45 11.51
N GLY A 69 -7.87 -22.57 10.25
CA GLY A 69 -8.80 -22.76 9.12
C GLY A 69 -9.58 -21.51 8.72
N ASP A 70 -9.43 -20.38 9.43
CA ASP A 70 -10.08 -19.10 9.14
C ASP A 70 -9.09 -17.93 9.27
N ALA A 71 -9.01 -17.12 8.23
CA ALA A 71 -8.20 -15.90 8.21
C ALA A 71 -8.82 -14.76 9.05
N GLY A 72 -10.14 -14.83 9.28
CA GLY A 72 -10.95 -13.90 10.05
C GLY A 72 -11.43 -12.66 9.28
N PRO A 73 -12.29 -11.82 9.90
CA PRO A 73 -13.07 -10.78 9.22
C PRO A 73 -12.28 -9.59 8.64
N ARG A 74 -10.95 -9.62 8.68
CA ARG A 74 -10.05 -8.61 8.09
C ARG A 74 -8.84 -9.26 7.41
N ALA A 75 -9.04 -10.43 6.82
CA ALA A 75 -7.98 -11.20 6.18
C ALA A 75 -7.29 -10.43 5.04
N ALA A 76 -8.08 -9.70 4.27
CA ALA A 76 -7.63 -8.98 3.09
C ALA A 76 -7.21 -7.54 3.44
N ARG A 77 -5.92 -7.21 3.26
CA ARG A 77 -5.51 -5.87 2.81
C ARG A 77 -4.03 -5.78 2.41
N LYS A 78 -3.80 -5.78 1.09
CA LYS A 78 -3.05 -4.78 0.32
C LYS A 78 -3.28 -5.13 -1.16
N PRO A 79 -3.71 -4.20 -2.03
CA PRO A 79 -3.43 -4.39 -3.44
C PRO A 79 -1.89 -4.51 -3.54
N PRO A 80 -1.35 -5.57 -4.14
CA PRO A 80 0.10 -5.80 -4.20
C PRO A 80 0.82 -4.53 -4.68
N VAL A 81 2.07 -4.29 -4.27
CA VAL A 81 2.85 -3.10 -4.71
C VAL A 81 2.78 -2.92 -6.24
N ALA A 82 2.80 -4.04 -6.98
CA ALA A 82 2.56 -4.12 -8.42
C ALA A 82 1.28 -3.42 -8.89
N LYS A 83 0.19 -3.44 -8.12
CA LYS A 83 -1.10 -2.82 -8.48
C LYS A 83 -1.05 -1.29 -8.45
N ARG A 84 -0.26 -0.66 -7.58
CA ARG A 84 -0.10 0.81 -7.59
C ARG A 84 0.69 1.29 -8.80
N GLU A 85 1.78 0.59 -9.14
CA GLU A 85 2.56 0.92 -10.33
C GLU A 85 1.79 0.61 -11.60
N LEU A 86 1.07 -0.51 -11.68
CA LEU A 86 0.21 -0.80 -12.81
C LEU A 86 -0.94 0.22 -12.96
N ILE A 87 -1.51 0.75 -11.87
CA ILE A 87 -2.51 1.84 -11.96
C ILE A 87 -1.89 3.12 -12.53
N ARG A 88 -0.65 3.47 -12.13
CA ARG A 88 0.07 4.63 -12.69
C ARG A 88 0.39 4.43 -14.17
N LEU A 89 0.89 3.24 -14.55
CA LEU A 89 1.15 2.87 -15.93
C LEU A 89 -0.14 2.90 -16.77
N LEU A 90 -1.25 2.39 -16.24
CA LEU A 90 -2.56 2.45 -16.89
C LEU A 90 -3.02 3.90 -17.12
N GLY A 91 -2.73 4.81 -16.18
CA GLY A 91 -2.98 6.24 -16.33
C GLY A 91 -2.11 6.92 -17.40
N GLN A 92 -0.84 6.52 -17.51
CA GLN A 92 0.07 7.01 -18.56
C GLN A 92 -0.35 6.52 -19.95
N ILE A 93 -0.67 5.22 -20.04
CA ILE A 93 -1.28 4.60 -21.22
C ILE A 93 -2.52 5.41 -21.61
N GLY A 94 -3.45 5.65 -20.67
CA GLY A 94 -4.65 6.49 -20.86
C GLY A 94 -4.41 7.80 -21.62
N LYS A 95 -3.35 8.54 -21.26
CA LYS A 95 -2.98 9.81 -21.89
C LYS A 95 -2.46 9.63 -23.31
N THR A 96 -1.61 8.63 -23.53
CA THR A 96 -1.07 8.31 -24.86
C THR A 96 -2.17 7.93 -25.84
N GLY A 97 -3.18 7.14 -25.41
CA GLY A 97 -4.32 6.79 -26.25
C GLY A 97 -5.21 7.98 -26.62
N SER A 98 -5.40 8.94 -25.71
CA SER A 98 -6.13 10.18 -26.01
C SER A 98 -5.44 10.99 -27.11
N ASN A 99 -4.11 11.08 -27.05
CA ASN A 99 -3.31 11.78 -28.06
C ASN A 99 -3.37 11.07 -29.42
N LEU A 100 -3.27 9.74 -29.43
CA LEU A 100 -3.43 8.93 -30.65
C LEU A 100 -4.81 9.12 -31.29
N ASN A 101 -5.88 9.13 -30.49
CA ASN A 101 -7.23 9.34 -31.00
C ASN A 101 -7.43 10.77 -31.56
N GLN A 102 -6.76 11.77 -30.99
CA GLN A 102 -6.77 13.14 -31.54
C GLN A 102 -6.04 13.20 -32.89
N LEU A 103 -4.87 12.55 -33.01
CA LEU A 103 -4.15 12.43 -34.28
C LEU A 103 -4.97 11.69 -35.34
N ALA A 104 -5.63 10.59 -34.96
CA ALA A 104 -6.51 9.84 -35.85
C ALA A 104 -7.66 10.71 -36.39
N ARG A 105 -8.27 11.55 -35.52
CA ARG A 105 -9.33 12.46 -35.94
C ARG A 105 -8.83 13.56 -36.86
N ALA A 106 -7.68 14.17 -36.56
CA ALA A 106 -7.07 15.19 -37.43
C ALA A 106 -6.78 14.62 -38.83
N VAL A 107 -6.15 13.46 -38.89
CA VAL A 107 -5.85 12.76 -40.14
C VAL A 107 -7.13 12.37 -40.90
N ASN A 108 -8.13 11.81 -40.22
CA ASN A 108 -9.43 11.51 -40.85
C ASN A 108 -10.20 12.76 -41.33
N SER A 109 -9.84 13.95 -40.84
CA SER A 109 -10.45 15.23 -41.27
C SER A 109 -9.81 15.80 -42.55
N GLY A 110 -8.87 15.07 -43.16
CA GLY A 110 -8.18 15.46 -44.39
C GLY A 110 -6.78 16.04 -44.17
N ASP A 111 -6.33 16.13 -42.91
CA ASP A 111 -5.00 16.65 -42.55
C ASP A 111 -4.01 15.48 -42.41
N ASP A 112 -3.74 14.81 -43.53
CA ASP A 112 -2.80 13.68 -43.63
C ASP A 112 -1.63 13.97 -44.60
N PRO A 113 -0.73 14.91 -44.26
CA PRO A 113 0.34 15.31 -45.16
C PRO A 113 1.37 14.20 -45.44
N ASN A 114 1.37 13.12 -44.65
CA ASN A 114 2.37 12.05 -44.73
C ASN A 114 1.79 10.65 -44.99
N GLY A 115 0.47 10.51 -45.20
CA GLY A 115 -0.17 9.21 -45.43
C GLY A 115 -0.16 8.29 -44.20
N LEU A 116 -0.20 8.86 -42.99
CA LEU A 116 -0.05 8.14 -41.72
C LEU A 116 -1.36 7.53 -41.20
N ALA A 117 -2.47 7.69 -41.92
CA ALA A 117 -3.80 7.27 -41.46
C ALA A 117 -3.87 5.81 -40.99
N ASP A 118 -3.24 4.90 -41.72
CA ASP A 118 -3.30 3.47 -41.41
C ASP A 118 -2.37 3.09 -40.26
N ASP A 119 -1.19 3.72 -40.15
CA ASP A 119 -0.27 3.55 -39.01
C ASP A 119 -0.90 4.04 -37.70
N ILE A 120 -1.64 5.15 -37.74
CA ILE A 120 -2.34 5.68 -36.56
C ILE A 120 -3.49 4.76 -36.15
N LYS A 121 -4.25 4.21 -37.10
CA LYS A 121 -5.31 3.23 -36.81
C LYS A 121 -4.72 1.99 -36.16
N ALA A 122 -3.62 1.46 -36.70
CA ALA A 122 -2.92 0.30 -36.12
C ALA A 122 -2.45 0.58 -34.69
N ALA A 123 -1.83 1.73 -34.45
CA ALA A 123 -1.37 2.13 -33.13
C ALA A 123 -2.52 2.29 -32.10
N VAL A 124 -3.71 2.76 -32.52
CA VAL A 124 -4.89 2.84 -31.65
C VAL A 124 -5.40 1.45 -31.26
N VAL A 125 -5.35 0.48 -32.16
CA VAL A 125 -5.73 -0.92 -31.89
C VAL A 125 -4.75 -1.57 -30.92
N ASP A 126 -3.44 -1.51 -31.21
CA ASP A 126 -2.39 -2.04 -30.34
C ASP A 126 -2.46 -1.45 -28.92
N TYR A 127 -2.80 -0.15 -28.85
CA TYR A 127 -3.03 0.55 -27.61
C TYR A 127 -4.23 0.00 -26.82
N ALA A 128 -5.36 -0.27 -27.48
CA ALA A 128 -6.53 -0.84 -26.85
C ALA A 128 -6.24 -2.24 -26.28
N ASP A 129 -5.48 -3.06 -27.01
CA ASP A 129 -5.08 -4.40 -26.62
C ASP A 129 -4.14 -4.39 -25.40
N MET A 130 -3.13 -3.52 -25.40
CA MET A 130 -2.26 -3.32 -24.23
C MET A 130 -3.06 -2.88 -22.99
N ARG A 131 -4.00 -1.94 -23.15
CA ARG A 131 -4.86 -1.49 -22.04
C ARG A 131 -5.74 -2.61 -21.51
N ALA A 132 -6.29 -3.45 -22.38
CA ALA A 132 -7.11 -4.61 -22.00
C ALA A 132 -6.28 -5.67 -21.25
N ALA A 133 -5.07 -5.98 -21.73
CA ALA A 133 -4.16 -6.91 -21.07
C ALA A 133 -3.80 -6.46 -19.64
N VAL A 134 -3.50 -5.17 -19.45
CA VAL A 134 -3.17 -4.61 -18.12
C VAL A 134 -4.40 -4.65 -17.19
N ARG A 135 -5.61 -4.33 -17.68
CA ARG A 135 -6.84 -4.44 -16.87
C ARG A 135 -7.11 -5.87 -16.40
N LYS A 136 -6.92 -6.86 -17.28
CA LYS A 136 -7.06 -8.29 -16.98
C LYS A 136 -6.09 -8.74 -15.87
N VAL A 137 -4.81 -8.37 -15.98
CA VAL A 137 -3.79 -8.68 -14.96
C VAL A 137 -4.13 -8.03 -13.60
N LEU A 138 -4.76 -6.86 -13.60
CA LEU A 138 -5.19 -6.16 -12.38
C LEU A 138 -6.47 -6.69 -11.73
N GLY A 139 -7.16 -7.62 -12.39
CA GLY A 139 -8.49 -8.09 -11.98
C GLY A 139 -9.56 -7.00 -12.10
N LEU A 140 -9.36 -6.01 -12.96
CA LEU A 140 -10.37 -5.03 -13.32
C LEU A 140 -11.06 -5.60 -14.56
N GLY A 141 -12.36 -5.90 -14.45
CA GLY A 141 -13.16 -6.44 -15.56
C GLY A 141 -13.08 -5.58 -16.84
N PRO A 142 -13.59 -6.09 -17.97
CA PRO A 142 -13.55 -5.40 -19.26
C PRO A 142 -13.95 -3.92 -19.12
#